data_AF-A0AAU8LBZ3-F1
#
_entry.id   AF-A0AAU8LBZ3-F1
#
_cell.length_a   1.000
_cell.length_b   1.000
_cell.length_c   1.000
_cell.angle_alpha   90.00
_cell.angle_beta   90.00
_cell.angle_gamma   90.00
#
_symmetry.space_group_name_H-M   'P 1'
#
loop_
_entity.id
_entity.type
_entity.pdbx_description
1 polymer ?
#
loop_
_entity_poly.entity_id
_entity_poly.type
_entity_poly.pdbx_seq_one_letter_code
_entity_poly.pdbx_strand_id
1 'polypeptide(L)'
;MARIWTKIVTALRGGASEAAGVIMARQALHILDQEIHSAQERLDVSRSSLAGLMAKNLHAKRQLTQNQARVELLTRDAERALQRQDESAALDIAARIGHLERLMVEDARIAQGYATAVSSLSAGLRVSEQKLLALRQQVEVVRTTERVQQAQGIWSASCGDSADRLRKATDGLNDIRQRQLETEARLEVHEASSLADIDLEQRLRDARIIVDSSSAHAVLQRIKSNSPHQSA
;
A
#
# COMPACT_ATOMS: atom_id res chain seq x y z
N MET A 1 -23.56 -5.94 11.55
CA MET A 1 -23.25 -6.30 10.16
C MET A 1 -22.91 -7.78 9.94
N ALA A 2 -22.21 -8.47 10.86
CA ALA A 2 -21.85 -9.89 10.70
C ALA A 2 -23.02 -10.87 10.47
N ARG A 3 -24.22 -10.59 11.01
CA ARG A 3 -25.43 -11.44 10.89
C ARG A 3 -26.05 -11.48 9.49
N ILE A 4 -25.84 -10.44 8.68
CA ILE A 4 -26.44 -10.36 7.34
C ILE A 4 -25.64 -11.25 6.38
N TRP A 5 -24.30 -11.19 6.49
CA TRP A 5 -23.38 -12.03 5.72
C TRP A 5 -23.60 -13.53 5.99
N THR A 6 -23.81 -13.93 7.25
CA THR A 6 -24.11 -15.34 7.59
C THR A 6 -25.41 -15.80 6.95
N LYS A 7 -26.46 -14.96 6.97
CA LYS A 7 -27.75 -15.29 6.36
C LYS A 7 -27.68 -15.40 4.84
N ILE A 8 -26.90 -14.54 4.19
CA ILE A 8 -26.67 -14.58 2.73
C ILE A 8 -25.89 -15.85 2.35
N VAL A 9 -24.80 -16.13 3.05
CA VAL A 9 -23.98 -17.33 2.79
C VAL A 9 -24.76 -18.62 3.09
N THR A 10 -25.61 -18.64 4.12
CA THR A 10 -26.45 -19.80 4.44
C THR A 10 -27.60 -19.98 3.44
N ALA A 11 -28.23 -18.90 2.97
CA ALA A 11 -29.26 -18.97 1.92
C ALA A 11 -28.68 -19.40 0.56
N LEU A 12 -27.44 -18.99 0.26
CA LEU A 12 -26.73 -19.41 -0.96
C LEU A 12 -26.22 -20.87 -0.87
N ARG A 13 -25.94 -21.37 0.34
CA ARG A 13 -25.43 -22.74 0.57
C ARG A 13 -26.54 -23.78 0.79
N GLY A 14 -27.74 -23.36 1.18
CA GLY A 14 -28.91 -24.23 1.37
C GLY A 14 -30.03 -23.85 0.42
N GLY A 15 -30.16 -24.58 -0.69
CA GLY A 15 -31.16 -24.37 -1.74
C GLY A 15 -32.62 -24.55 -1.26
N ALA A 16 -33.12 -23.61 -0.45
CA ALA A 16 -34.53 -23.52 -0.08
C ALA A 16 -35.19 -22.39 -0.87
N SER A 17 -36.04 -22.78 -1.83
CA SER A 17 -36.86 -21.93 -2.70
C SER A 17 -36.07 -21.02 -3.66
N GLU A 18 -35.83 -21.56 -4.86
CA GLU A 18 -35.06 -20.95 -5.96
C GLU A 18 -35.59 -19.59 -6.46
N ALA A 19 -36.81 -19.18 -6.10
CA ALA A 19 -37.37 -17.88 -6.48
C ALA A 19 -37.33 -16.82 -5.36
N ALA A 20 -37.58 -17.21 -4.10
CA ALA A 20 -37.58 -16.26 -2.98
C ALA A 20 -36.15 -15.91 -2.51
N GLY A 21 -35.23 -16.88 -2.57
CA GLY A 21 -33.82 -16.67 -2.21
C GLY A 21 -33.07 -15.73 -3.18
N VAL A 22 -33.36 -15.82 -4.48
CA VAL A 22 -32.68 -15.02 -5.54
C VAL A 22 -33.10 -13.55 -5.50
N ILE A 23 -34.37 -13.26 -5.22
CA ILE A 23 -34.87 -11.87 -5.09
C ILE A 23 -34.26 -11.21 -3.84
N MET A 24 -34.20 -11.94 -2.72
CA MET A 24 -33.57 -11.45 -1.48
C MET A 24 -32.05 -11.27 -1.63
N ALA A 25 -31.36 -12.16 -2.37
CA ALA A 25 -29.93 -12.05 -2.65
C ALA A 25 -29.59 -10.82 -3.51
N ARG A 26 -30.37 -10.56 -4.56
CA ARG A 26 -30.21 -9.34 -5.40
C ARG A 26 -30.41 -8.06 -4.60
N GLN A 27 -31.43 -8.01 -3.74
CA GLN A 27 -31.67 -6.84 -2.89
C GLN A 27 -30.54 -6.64 -1.87
N ALA A 28 -29.99 -7.73 -1.32
CA ALA A 28 -28.86 -7.67 -0.41
C ALA A 28 -27.57 -7.17 -1.10
N LEU A 29 -27.32 -7.58 -2.35
CA LEU A 29 -26.21 -7.05 -3.15
C LEU A 29 -26.37 -5.55 -3.40
N HIS A 30 -27.57 -5.09 -3.78
CA HIS A 30 -27.82 -3.66 -3.99
C HIS A 30 -27.60 -2.82 -2.72
N ILE A 31 -28.10 -3.29 -1.57
CA ILE A 31 -27.86 -2.63 -0.27
C ILE A 31 -26.36 -2.60 0.03
N LEU A 32 -25.65 -3.69 -0.23
CA LEU A 32 -24.21 -3.77 0.01
C LEU A 32 -23.42 -2.84 -0.93
N ASP A 33 -23.84 -2.68 -2.18
CA ASP A 33 -23.26 -1.71 -3.12
C ASP A 33 -23.45 -0.27 -2.63
N GLN A 34 -24.65 0.06 -2.16
CA GLN A 34 -24.93 1.38 -1.57
C GLN A 34 -24.06 1.63 -0.34
N GLU A 35 -23.95 0.65 0.56
CA GLU A 35 -23.11 0.79 1.75
C GLU A 35 -21.62 0.90 1.40
N ILE A 36 -21.15 0.16 0.39
CA ILE A 36 -19.79 0.25 -0.17
C ILE A 36 -19.55 1.64 -0.76
N HIS A 37 -20.52 2.23 -1.44
CA HIS A 37 -20.43 3.57 -1.99
C HIS A 37 -20.40 4.64 -0.88
N SER A 38 -21.35 4.60 0.06
CA SER A 38 -21.35 5.51 1.21
C SER A 38 -20.08 5.38 2.06
N ALA A 39 -19.53 4.18 2.19
CA ALA A 39 -18.23 3.98 2.85
C ALA A 39 -17.08 4.66 2.11
N GLN A 40 -17.10 4.70 0.77
CA GLN A 40 -16.10 5.44 -0.02
C GLN A 40 -16.19 6.94 0.21
N GLU A 41 -17.39 7.51 0.14
CA GLU A 41 -17.60 8.94 0.36
C GLU A 41 -17.09 9.35 1.76
N ARG A 42 -17.38 8.53 2.78
CA ARG A 42 -16.86 8.74 4.15
C ARG A 42 -15.33 8.67 4.21
N LEU A 43 -14.70 7.77 3.44
CA LEU A 43 -13.24 7.70 3.34
C LEU A 43 -12.66 8.93 2.65
N ASP A 44 -13.31 9.46 1.61
CA ASP A 44 -12.86 10.66 0.92
C ASP A 44 -12.93 11.90 1.82
N VAL A 45 -14.01 12.07 2.59
CA VAL A 45 -14.10 13.11 3.61
C VAL A 45 -13.02 12.95 4.68
N SER A 46 -12.73 11.71 5.08
CA SER A 46 -11.68 11.41 6.06
C SER A 46 -10.27 11.71 5.51
N ARG A 47 -10.01 11.47 4.21
CA ARG A 47 -8.77 11.85 3.52
C ARG A 47 -8.59 13.37 3.50
N SER A 48 -9.63 14.11 3.19
CA SER A 48 -9.61 15.58 3.22
C SER A 48 -9.31 16.09 4.64
N SER A 49 -9.94 15.49 5.65
CA SER A 49 -9.69 15.81 7.06
C SER A 49 -8.25 15.51 7.47
N LEU A 50 -7.69 14.38 7.03
CA LEU A 50 -6.30 14.01 7.25
C LEU A 50 -5.35 15.01 6.60
N ALA A 51 -5.61 15.43 5.35
CA ALA A 51 -4.81 16.44 4.65
C ALA A 51 -4.83 17.78 5.42
N GLY A 52 -5.99 18.20 5.93
CA GLY A 52 -6.11 19.38 6.79
C GLY A 52 -5.29 19.26 8.08
N LEU A 53 -5.29 18.11 8.74
CA LEU A 53 -4.48 17.86 9.93
C LEU A 53 -2.98 17.82 9.62
N MET A 54 -2.59 17.24 8.48
CA MET A 54 -1.19 17.24 8.01
C MET A 54 -0.70 18.67 7.74
N ALA A 55 -1.53 19.50 7.12
CA ALA A 55 -1.20 20.91 6.89
C ALA A 55 -0.99 21.66 8.22
N LYS A 56 -1.87 21.45 9.20
CA LYS A 56 -1.72 22.01 10.56
C LYS A 56 -0.45 21.50 11.26
N ASN A 57 -0.15 20.19 11.17
CA ASN A 57 1.07 19.63 11.73
C ASN A 57 2.33 20.25 11.12
N LEU A 58 2.37 20.36 9.79
CA LEU A 58 3.48 20.95 9.06
C LEU A 58 3.66 22.42 9.42
N HIS A 59 2.57 23.18 9.52
CA HIS A 59 2.62 24.57 9.94
C HIS A 59 3.17 24.72 11.37
N ALA A 60 2.68 23.93 12.32
CA ALA A 60 3.17 23.95 13.70
C ALA A 60 4.67 23.59 13.79
N LYS A 61 5.11 22.55 13.04
CA LYS A 61 6.53 22.19 12.95
C LYS A 61 7.39 23.30 12.38
N ARG A 62 6.92 23.99 11.32
CA ARG A 62 7.64 25.13 10.74
C ARG A 62 7.78 26.29 11.72
N GLN A 63 6.73 26.60 12.49
CA GLN A 63 6.80 27.64 13.52
C GLN A 63 7.84 27.29 14.60
N LEU A 64 7.88 26.04 15.06
CA LEU A 64 8.91 25.55 15.98
C LEU A 64 10.32 25.75 15.42
N THR A 65 10.57 25.34 14.17
CA THR A 65 11.87 25.52 13.53
C THR A 65 12.26 27.00 13.40
N GLN A 66 11.30 27.88 13.08
CA GLN A 66 11.54 29.32 13.01
C GLN A 66 11.86 29.93 14.38
N ASN A 67 11.11 29.56 15.41
CA ASN A 67 11.36 30.02 16.78
C ASN A 67 12.71 29.51 17.29
N GLN A 68 13.07 28.27 16.96
CA GLN A 68 14.38 27.69 17.30
C GLN A 68 15.54 28.45 16.64
N ALA A 69 15.42 28.77 15.34
CA ALA A 69 16.41 29.60 14.66
C ALA A 69 16.53 31.01 15.28
N ARG A 70 15.41 31.57 15.75
CA ARG A 70 15.40 32.87 16.44
C ARG A 70 16.08 32.80 17.80
N VAL A 71 15.88 31.72 18.55
CA VAL A 71 16.60 31.46 19.81
C VAL A 71 18.10 31.35 19.56
N GLU A 72 18.53 30.62 18.52
CA GLU A 72 19.95 30.51 18.17
C GLU A 72 20.57 31.88 17.83
N LEU A 73 19.87 32.72 17.07
CA LEU A 73 20.33 34.08 16.76
C LEU A 73 20.48 34.94 18.02
N LEU A 74 19.46 34.94 18.88
CA LEU A 74 19.50 35.68 20.15
C LEU A 74 20.60 35.14 21.07
N THR A 75 20.86 33.84 21.07
CA THR A 75 21.94 33.24 21.85
C THR A 75 23.29 33.80 21.41
N ARG A 76 23.53 33.89 20.09
CA ARG A 76 24.75 34.51 19.54
C ARG A 76 24.82 36.02 19.82
N ASP A 77 23.69 36.71 19.87
CA ASP A 77 23.64 38.13 20.27
C ASP A 77 24.02 38.29 21.75
N ALA A 78 23.51 37.42 22.64
CA ALA A 78 23.85 37.41 24.06
C ALA A 78 25.33 37.12 24.28
N GLU A 79 25.90 36.13 23.58
CA GLU A 79 27.34 35.84 23.61
C GLU A 79 28.18 37.06 23.22
N ARG A 80 27.77 37.79 22.16
CA ARG A 80 28.44 39.03 21.74
C ARG A 80 28.32 40.16 22.76
N ALA A 81 27.20 40.28 23.46
CA ALA A 81 27.03 41.26 24.54
C ALA A 81 27.96 40.95 25.72
N LEU A 82 28.05 39.67 26.11
CA LEU A 82 28.96 39.20 27.17
C LEU A 82 30.43 39.43 26.82
N GLN A 83 30.83 39.19 25.56
CA GLN A 83 32.19 39.49 25.09
C GLN A 83 32.56 40.98 25.19
N ARG A 84 31.57 41.87 25.13
CA ARG A 84 31.73 43.32 25.31
C ARG A 84 31.61 43.79 26.76
N GLN A 85 31.49 42.85 27.71
CA GLN A 85 31.23 43.12 29.14
C GLN A 85 29.94 43.92 29.38
N ASP A 86 28.98 43.87 28.47
CA ASP A 86 27.65 44.47 28.65
C ASP A 86 26.69 43.43 29.23
N GLU A 87 26.81 43.21 30.55
CA GLU A 87 25.98 42.25 31.28
C GLU A 87 24.50 42.64 31.28
N SER A 88 24.19 43.94 31.20
CA SER A 88 22.81 44.44 31.19
C SER A 88 22.07 44.03 29.92
N ALA A 89 22.69 44.22 28.74
CA ALA A 89 22.14 43.80 27.47
C ALA A 89 22.06 42.27 27.36
N ALA A 90 23.05 41.55 27.90
CA ALA A 90 23.03 40.08 27.93
C ALA A 90 21.86 39.53 28.74
N LEU A 91 21.56 40.12 29.90
CA LEU A 91 20.41 39.76 30.73
C LEU A 91 19.08 39.98 30.01
N ASP A 92 18.92 41.10 29.32
CA ASP A 92 17.70 41.40 28.54
C ASP A 92 17.50 40.40 27.38
N ILE A 93 18.57 40.02 26.69
CA ILE A 93 18.50 39.03 25.62
C ILE A 93 18.16 37.64 26.20
N ALA A 94 18.78 37.25 27.32
CA ALA A 94 18.49 36.00 28.01
C ALA A 94 17.01 35.93 28.46
N ALA A 95 16.45 37.03 28.96
CA ALA A 95 15.03 37.09 29.33
C ALA A 95 14.10 36.86 28.11
N ARG A 96 14.46 37.43 26.94
CA ARG A 96 13.73 37.20 25.67
C ARG A 96 13.83 35.76 25.19
N ILE A 97 15.02 35.15 25.28
CA ILE A 97 15.23 33.73 24.97
C ILE A 97 14.34 32.87 25.86
N GLY A 98 14.38 33.07 27.18
CA GLY A 98 13.57 32.28 28.11
C GLY A 98 12.06 32.44 27.88
N HIS A 99 11.60 33.60 27.41
CA HIS A 99 10.19 33.76 26.99
C HIS A 99 9.87 32.95 25.72
N LEU A 100 10.72 33.02 24.69
CA LEU A 100 10.54 32.25 23.45
C LEU A 100 10.58 30.74 23.70
N GLU A 101 11.50 30.26 24.53
CA GLU A 101 11.60 28.84 24.88
C GLU A 101 10.34 28.32 25.57
N ARG A 102 9.73 29.11 26.48
CA ARG A 102 8.44 28.76 27.09
C ARG A 102 7.32 28.63 26.07
N LEU A 103 7.26 29.54 25.09
CA LEU A 103 6.28 29.45 23.99
C LEU A 103 6.53 28.20 23.13
N MET A 104 7.79 27.92 22.81
CA MET A 104 8.18 26.74 22.03
C MET A 104 7.80 25.43 22.71
N VAL A 105 7.84 25.35 24.05
CA VAL A 105 7.39 24.15 24.77
C VAL A 105 5.90 23.88 24.52
N GLU A 106 5.07 24.92 24.56
CA GLU A 106 3.63 24.78 24.30
C GLU A 106 3.36 24.48 22.81
N ASP A 107 4.05 25.16 21.89
CA ASP A 107 3.96 24.88 20.45
C ASP A 107 4.39 23.44 20.12
N ALA A 108 5.43 22.93 20.78
CA ALA A 108 5.89 21.54 20.64
C ALA A 108 4.83 20.55 21.10
N ARG A 109 4.15 20.83 22.21
CA ARG A 109 3.04 20.01 22.71
C ARG A 109 1.88 19.96 21.69
N ILE A 110 1.52 21.10 21.12
CA ILE A 110 0.47 21.20 20.08
C ILE A 110 0.89 20.44 18.82
N ALA A 111 2.12 20.65 18.34
CA ALA A 111 2.67 19.98 17.16
C ALA A 111 2.69 18.44 17.34
N GLN A 112 3.05 17.98 18.54
CA GLN A 112 3.03 16.56 18.88
C GLN A 112 1.59 16.01 18.87
N GLY A 113 0.62 16.75 19.42
CA GLY A 113 -0.80 16.37 19.35
C GLY A 113 -1.29 16.19 17.92
N TYR A 114 -0.95 17.12 17.02
CA TYR A 114 -1.25 16.97 15.59
C TYR A 114 -0.55 15.76 14.97
N ALA A 115 0.70 15.47 15.34
CA ALA A 115 1.44 14.33 14.79
C ALA A 115 0.78 13.00 15.18
N THR A 116 0.38 12.86 16.44
CA THR A 116 -0.35 11.69 16.93
C THR A 116 -1.69 11.54 16.21
N ALA A 117 -2.45 12.63 16.05
CA ALA A 117 -3.74 12.60 15.35
C ALA A 117 -3.60 12.19 13.87
N VAL A 118 -2.57 12.70 13.18
CA VAL A 118 -2.25 12.32 11.79
C VAL A 118 -1.89 10.83 11.71
N SER A 119 -1.05 10.34 12.62
CA SER A 119 -0.65 8.93 12.66
C SER A 119 -1.84 8.01 12.92
N SER A 120 -2.69 8.33 13.91
CA SER A 120 -3.86 7.51 14.22
C SER A 120 -4.89 7.50 13.08
N LEU A 121 -5.16 8.67 12.49
CA LEU A 121 -6.14 8.79 11.42
C LEU A 121 -5.65 8.11 10.13
N SER A 122 -4.38 8.28 9.76
CA SER A 122 -3.81 7.60 8.60
C SER A 122 -3.81 6.07 8.75
N ALA A 123 -3.48 5.55 9.94
CA ALA A 123 -3.54 4.12 10.21
C ALA A 123 -4.98 3.59 10.11
N GLY A 124 -5.95 4.27 10.72
CA GLY A 124 -7.37 3.89 10.66
C GLY A 124 -7.92 3.95 9.23
N LEU A 125 -7.52 4.96 8.45
CA LEU A 125 -7.91 5.13 7.06
C LEU A 125 -7.39 3.97 6.20
N ARG A 126 -6.10 3.62 6.33
CA ARG A 126 -5.49 2.50 5.60
C ARG A 126 -6.19 1.17 5.88
N VAL A 127 -6.51 0.88 7.15
CA VAL A 127 -7.25 -0.33 7.53
C VAL A 127 -8.65 -0.33 6.91
N SER A 128 -9.32 0.82 6.89
CA SER A 128 -10.67 0.95 6.34
C SER A 128 -10.70 0.83 4.81
N GLU A 129 -9.70 1.38 4.12
CA GLU A 129 -9.49 1.22 2.68
C GLU A 129 -9.26 -0.25 2.30
N GLN A 130 -8.41 -0.96 3.04
CA GLN A 130 -8.17 -2.39 2.82
C GLN A 130 -9.45 -3.22 2.99
N LYS A 131 -10.23 -2.95 4.05
CA LYS A 131 -11.52 -3.61 4.28
C LYS A 131 -12.51 -3.33 3.15
N LEU A 132 -12.59 -2.10 2.68
CA LEU A 132 -13.45 -1.71 1.58
C LEU A 132 -13.06 -2.42 0.28
N LEU A 133 -11.76 -2.51 -0.02
CA LEU A 133 -11.26 -3.26 -1.18
C LEU A 133 -11.62 -4.74 -1.09
N ALA A 134 -11.42 -5.37 0.07
CA ALA A 134 -11.81 -6.76 0.28
C ALA A 134 -13.32 -6.97 0.12
N LEU A 135 -14.16 -6.06 0.65
CA LEU A 135 -15.62 -6.12 0.48
C LEU A 135 -16.02 -6.01 -0.99
N ARG A 136 -15.43 -5.08 -1.75
CA ARG A 136 -15.68 -4.94 -3.19
C ARG A 136 -15.34 -6.23 -3.95
N GLN A 137 -14.19 -6.84 -3.67
CA GLN A 137 -13.78 -8.12 -4.28
C GLN A 137 -14.76 -9.25 -3.93
N GLN A 138 -15.20 -9.33 -2.67
CA GLN A 138 -16.19 -10.33 -2.25
C GLN A 138 -17.52 -10.15 -2.98
N VAL A 139 -18.00 -8.92 -3.16
CA VAL A 139 -19.22 -8.63 -3.94
C VAL A 139 -19.06 -9.07 -5.40
N GLU A 140 -17.91 -8.80 -6.01
CA GLU A 140 -17.63 -9.20 -7.38
C GLU A 140 -17.65 -10.73 -7.54
N VAL A 141 -17.00 -11.47 -6.65
CA VAL A 141 -17.01 -12.95 -6.64
C VAL A 141 -18.43 -13.51 -6.47
N VAL A 142 -19.25 -12.90 -5.61
CA VAL A 142 -20.65 -13.34 -5.45
C VAL A 142 -21.44 -13.08 -6.73
N ARG A 143 -21.28 -11.91 -7.37
CA ARG A 143 -21.95 -11.61 -8.65
C ARG A 143 -21.53 -12.54 -9.79
N THR A 144 -20.24 -12.88 -9.89
CA THR A 144 -19.78 -13.82 -10.91
C THR A 144 -20.34 -15.21 -10.64
N THR A 145 -20.39 -15.64 -9.38
CA THR A 145 -21.02 -16.90 -8.98
C THR A 145 -22.51 -16.93 -9.32
N GLU A 146 -23.27 -15.86 -9.03
CA GLU A 146 -24.68 -15.74 -9.41
C GLU A 146 -24.88 -15.81 -10.94
N ARG A 147 -24.01 -15.16 -11.73
CA ARG A 147 -24.07 -15.20 -13.20
C ARG A 147 -23.80 -16.61 -13.74
N VAL A 148 -22.82 -17.31 -13.18
CA VAL A 148 -22.52 -18.71 -13.55
C VAL A 148 -23.71 -19.61 -13.22
N GLN A 149 -24.29 -19.48 -12.02
CA GLN A 149 -25.48 -20.25 -11.62
C GLN A 149 -26.69 -19.95 -12.52
N GLN A 150 -26.93 -18.68 -12.85
CA GLN A 150 -28.00 -18.31 -13.80
C GLN A 150 -27.77 -18.92 -15.18
N ALA A 151 -26.54 -18.86 -15.70
CA ALA A 151 -26.18 -19.48 -16.98
C ALA A 151 -26.37 -21.01 -16.93
N GLN A 152 -25.97 -21.68 -15.85
CA GLN A 152 -26.17 -23.11 -15.64
C GLN A 152 -27.66 -23.50 -15.49
N GLY A 153 -28.47 -22.66 -14.85
CA GLY A 153 -29.91 -22.86 -14.70
C GLY A 153 -30.66 -22.71 -16.02
N ILE A 154 -30.37 -21.65 -16.79
CA ILE A 154 -30.90 -21.45 -18.16
C ILE A 154 -30.45 -22.59 -19.08
N TRP A 155 -29.20 -23.02 -18.95
CA TRP A 155 -28.66 -24.19 -19.67
C TRP A 155 -29.40 -25.48 -19.34
N SER A 156 -29.61 -25.76 -18.05
CA SER A 156 -30.31 -26.97 -17.59
C SER A 156 -31.78 -26.99 -18.02
N ALA A 157 -32.46 -25.84 -17.98
CA ALA A 157 -33.82 -25.69 -18.49
C ALA A 157 -33.91 -25.83 -20.03
N SER A 158 -32.85 -25.47 -20.75
CA SER A 158 -32.73 -25.60 -22.22
C SER A 158 -32.27 -27.01 -22.66
N CYS A 159 -31.68 -27.80 -21.76
CA CYS A 159 -31.08 -29.10 -22.06
C CYS A 159 -32.04 -30.31 -22.10
N GLY A 160 -33.37 -30.11 -22.04
CA GLY A 160 -34.34 -31.21 -22.15
C GLY A 160 -34.28 -31.98 -23.49
N ASP A 161 -33.83 -31.33 -24.57
CA ASP A 161 -33.83 -31.91 -25.93
C ASP A 161 -32.46 -31.80 -26.65
N SER A 162 -31.51 -31.00 -26.14
CA SER A 162 -30.21 -30.71 -26.78
C SER A 162 -28.98 -31.31 -26.05
N ALA A 163 -29.17 -31.97 -24.90
CA ALA A 163 -28.09 -32.46 -24.04
C ALA A 163 -27.16 -33.50 -24.68
N ASP A 164 -27.68 -34.44 -25.48
CA ASP A 164 -26.86 -35.51 -26.07
C ASP A 164 -25.96 -35.02 -27.21
N ARG A 165 -26.38 -33.97 -27.94
CA ARG A 165 -25.57 -33.36 -29.01
C ARG A 165 -24.50 -32.44 -28.44
N LEU A 166 -24.83 -31.73 -27.36
CA LEU A 166 -23.89 -30.85 -26.66
C LEU A 166 -22.87 -31.60 -25.81
N ARG A 167 -23.22 -32.75 -25.20
CA ARG A 167 -22.23 -33.59 -24.51
C ARG A 167 -21.12 -34.04 -25.46
N LYS A 168 -21.49 -34.53 -26.65
CA LYS A 168 -20.53 -34.91 -27.71
C LYS A 168 -19.69 -33.73 -28.21
N ALA A 169 -20.25 -32.53 -28.28
CA ALA A 169 -19.52 -31.33 -28.71
C ALA A 169 -18.64 -30.74 -27.62
N THR A 170 -19.04 -30.85 -26.35
CA THR A 170 -18.28 -30.35 -25.18
C THR A 170 -17.14 -31.30 -24.83
N ASP A 171 -17.33 -32.61 -24.99
CA ASP A 171 -16.26 -33.61 -24.93
C ASP A 171 -15.23 -33.32 -26.05
N GLY A 172 -15.69 -32.97 -27.26
CA GLY A 172 -14.82 -32.54 -28.36
C GLY A 172 -14.09 -31.22 -28.09
N LEU A 173 -14.72 -30.24 -27.45
CA LEU A 173 -14.10 -28.97 -27.09
C LEU A 173 -13.12 -29.09 -25.93
N ASN A 174 -13.40 -29.94 -24.94
CA ASN A 174 -12.45 -30.24 -23.88
C ASN A 174 -11.23 -30.98 -24.44
N ASP A 175 -11.42 -31.89 -25.39
CA ASP A 175 -10.30 -32.54 -26.12
C ASP A 175 -9.50 -31.51 -26.93
N ILE A 176 -10.16 -30.57 -27.64
CA ILE A 176 -9.47 -29.49 -28.37
C ILE A 176 -8.73 -28.54 -27.41
N ARG A 177 -9.34 -28.17 -26.28
CA ARG A 177 -8.73 -27.29 -25.28
C ARG A 177 -7.56 -27.96 -24.58
N GLN A 178 -7.67 -29.26 -24.30
CA GLN A 178 -6.57 -30.04 -23.73
C GLN A 178 -5.42 -30.18 -24.75
N ARG A 179 -5.72 -30.39 -26.03
CA ARG A 179 -4.70 -30.34 -27.10
C ARG A 179 -4.06 -28.96 -27.22
N GLN A 180 -4.83 -27.88 -27.07
CA GLN A 180 -4.31 -26.51 -27.11
C GLN A 180 -3.40 -26.21 -25.92
N LEU A 181 -3.80 -26.60 -24.70
CA LEU A 181 -2.95 -26.49 -23.51
C LEU A 181 -1.71 -27.38 -23.61
N GLU A 182 -1.82 -28.58 -24.19
CA GLU A 182 -0.65 -29.43 -24.46
C GLU A 182 0.26 -28.84 -25.54
N THR A 183 -0.28 -28.17 -26.57
CA THR A 183 0.54 -27.46 -27.56
C THR A 183 1.15 -26.18 -27.01
N GLU A 184 0.45 -25.44 -26.14
CA GLU A 184 0.99 -24.26 -25.43
C GLU A 184 2.08 -24.70 -24.45
N ALA A 185 1.86 -25.75 -23.67
CA ALA A 185 2.88 -26.32 -22.80
C ALA A 185 4.07 -26.88 -23.60
N ARG A 186 3.84 -27.47 -24.79
CA ARG A 186 4.92 -27.89 -25.70
C ARG A 186 5.65 -26.71 -26.34
N LEU A 187 4.95 -25.61 -26.65
CA LEU A 187 5.55 -24.36 -27.13
C LEU A 187 6.33 -23.66 -26.02
N GLU A 188 5.85 -23.68 -24.79
CA GLU A 188 6.53 -23.15 -23.60
C GLU A 188 7.76 -24.02 -23.27
N VAL A 189 7.71 -25.34 -23.51
CA VAL A 189 8.88 -26.24 -23.43
C VAL A 189 9.83 -26.05 -24.63
N HIS A 190 9.35 -25.71 -25.83
CA HIS A 190 10.21 -25.37 -26.98
C HIS A 190 10.82 -23.96 -26.89
N GLU A 191 10.12 -22.97 -26.34
CA GLU A 191 10.65 -21.64 -26.02
C GLU A 191 11.60 -21.70 -24.82
N ALA A 192 11.29 -22.52 -23.82
CA ALA A 192 12.24 -22.82 -22.75
C ALA A 192 13.46 -23.59 -23.29
N SER A 193 13.32 -24.45 -24.31
CA SER A 193 14.47 -25.15 -24.92
C SER A 193 15.27 -24.26 -25.89
N SER A 194 14.65 -23.28 -26.56
CA SER A 194 15.35 -22.31 -27.41
C SER A 194 15.93 -21.11 -26.64
N LEU A 195 15.48 -20.85 -25.41
CA LEU A 195 16.06 -19.83 -24.52
C LEU A 195 16.99 -20.42 -23.43
N ALA A 196 16.91 -21.72 -23.13
CA ALA A 196 17.80 -22.36 -22.15
C ALA A 196 19.14 -22.83 -22.74
N ASP A 197 19.26 -23.09 -24.05
CA ASP A 197 20.54 -23.53 -24.63
C ASP A 197 21.54 -22.39 -24.88
N ILE A 198 21.10 -21.13 -24.95
CA ILE A 198 22.00 -19.98 -25.15
C ILE A 198 22.55 -19.45 -23.81
N ASP A 199 21.73 -19.43 -22.74
CA ASP A 199 22.17 -18.92 -21.42
C ASP A 199 23.05 -19.93 -20.65
N LEU A 200 22.83 -21.24 -20.82
CA LEU A 200 23.67 -22.24 -20.16
C LEU A 200 25.07 -22.36 -20.81
N GLU A 201 25.18 -22.25 -22.13
CA GLU A 201 26.48 -22.22 -22.85
C GLU A 201 27.23 -20.90 -22.71
N GLN A 202 26.54 -19.76 -22.49
CA GLN A 202 27.18 -18.50 -22.11
C GLN A 202 27.70 -18.57 -20.66
N ARG A 203 26.90 -19.09 -19.73
CA ARG A 203 27.30 -19.23 -18.31
C ARG A 203 28.38 -20.28 -18.07
N LEU A 204 28.48 -21.32 -18.91
CA LEU A 204 29.56 -22.31 -18.83
C LEU A 204 30.85 -21.87 -19.56
N ARG A 205 30.77 -20.92 -20.50
CA ARG A 205 31.95 -20.23 -21.07
C ARG A 205 32.53 -19.19 -20.12
N ASP A 206 31.70 -18.50 -19.34
CA ASP A 206 32.16 -17.54 -18.31
C ASP A 206 32.81 -18.22 -17.09
N ALA A 207 32.60 -19.53 -16.91
CA ALA A 207 33.09 -20.28 -15.74
C ALA A 207 34.48 -20.94 -15.92
N ARG A 208 35.18 -20.76 -17.06
CA ARG A 208 36.51 -21.37 -17.22
C ARG A 208 37.49 -20.53 -18.06
N ILE A 209 38.11 -19.54 -17.41
CA ILE A 209 39.48 -18.96 -17.56
C ILE A 209 39.43 -17.54 -16.97
N ILE A 210 39.70 -17.35 -15.67
CA ILE A 210 41.01 -17.08 -15.04
C ILE A 210 41.55 -15.65 -15.32
N VAL A 211 41.61 -14.87 -14.22
CA VAL A 211 42.57 -13.78 -13.86
C VAL A 211 42.41 -12.49 -14.68
N ASP A 212 42.38 -11.26 -14.16
CA ASP A 212 42.79 -10.58 -12.93
C ASP A 212 41.94 -9.28 -12.94
N SER A 213 41.30 -8.77 -11.89
CA SER A 213 41.92 -7.91 -10.89
C SER A 213 40.78 -7.08 -10.26
N SER A 214 40.62 -7.13 -8.94
CA SER A 214 39.99 -6.09 -8.09
C SER A 214 39.57 -6.71 -6.74
N SER A 215 40.48 -7.46 -6.10
CA SER A 215 40.27 -7.94 -4.74
C SER A 215 41.17 -7.17 -3.78
N ALA A 216 40.52 -6.44 -2.88
CA ALA A 216 41.02 -5.92 -1.60
C ALA A 216 42.24 -4.97 -1.58
N HIS A 217 43.33 -5.21 -2.32
CA HIS A 217 44.55 -4.37 -2.30
C HIS A 217 44.35 -2.97 -2.89
N ALA A 218 43.56 -2.84 -3.97
CA ALA A 218 43.20 -1.54 -4.56
C ALA A 218 42.28 -0.71 -3.65
N VAL A 219 41.43 -1.38 -2.86
CA VAL A 219 40.56 -0.74 -1.86
C VAL A 219 41.37 -0.31 -0.63
N LEU A 220 42.36 -1.12 -0.21
CA LEU A 220 43.26 -0.81 0.92
C LEU A 220 44.20 0.36 0.60
N GLN A 221 44.71 0.46 -0.64
CA GLN A 221 45.52 1.63 -1.05
C GLN A 221 44.69 2.91 -1.15
N ARG A 222 43.44 2.84 -1.64
CA ARG A 222 42.53 3.99 -1.69
C ARG A 222 42.13 4.51 -0.30
N ILE A 223 42.05 3.63 0.70
CA ILE A 223 41.79 4.02 2.10
C ILE A 223 43.05 4.64 2.73
N LYS A 224 44.25 4.13 2.41
CA LYS A 224 45.52 4.72 2.89
C LYS A 224 45.84 6.08 2.27
N SER A 225 45.49 6.34 1.01
CA SER A 225 45.76 7.62 0.34
C SER A 225 44.73 8.72 0.64
N ASN A 226 43.59 8.39 1.26
CA ASN A 226 42.52 9.34 1.59
C ASN A 226 42.41 9.68 3.10
N SER A 227 43.41 9.32 3.90
CA SER A 227 43.51 9.76 5.31
C SER A 227 44.44 10.98 5.39
N PRO A 228 43.96 12.14 5.89
CA PRO A 228 44.78 13.35 6.00
C PRO A 228 45.90 13.16 7.03
N HIS A 229 47.14 13.43 6.61
CA HIS A 229 48.28 13.57 7.50
C HIS A 229 48.05 14.75 8.46
N GLN A 230 47.73 14.44 9.71
CA GLN A 230 47.88 15.33 10.85
C GLN A 230 49.18 14.94 11.58
N SER A 231 50.07 15.93 11.71
CA SER A 231 51.16 16.08 12.71
C SER A 231 52.27 15.03 12.82
N ALA A 232 53.47 15.40 12.37
CA ALA A 232 54.58 15.79 13.26
C ALA A 232 55.57 16.69 12.50
#